data_AF-A0A1S2VIN7-F1
#
_entry.id   AF-A0A1S2VIN7-F1
#
_cell.length_a   1.000
_cell.length_b   1.000
_cell.length_c   1.000
_cell.angle_alpha   90.00
_cell.angle_beta   90.00
_cell.angle_gamma   90.00
#
_symmetry.space_group_name_H-M   'P 1'
#
loop_
_entity.id
_entity.type
_entity.pdbx_description
1 polymer ?
#
loop_
_entity_poly.entity_id
_entity_poly.type
_entity_poly.pdbx_seq_one_letter_code
_entity_poly.pdbx_strand_id
1 'polypeptide(L)'
;MKNNTFSASKLLWGIVAFMMVMVFTQSCKKDDGETVIPVDKSKLKARLDSANASYNAAVEGTAVGRYETGSKATLKTAIDAATTVNSDQGATQTAVNNAYVNLGQAYTTFESKKVQEIAPSNLVLYLKMDGNANDASGKGFNGTLKQGHAGWGAGTVTPTKDRFGADSKAYHFEKGGNIEIPYNAALNPAKELSISLWVKMDSSRASNYLVSLNRWNGYKFQLQEANKTFFTVKTTTGIFNDKDVETVTLDKGKWYHVAVTYKSGEMNFYIDGTLVKSWTDKTGDPASVKSTINMTIGQDLPTSLYNNIEANDADGNNFYRAWGGYFTGDMDDLRIYNVVLSSTQIKSVYTAEKGN
;
A
#
# COMPACT_ATOMS: atom_id res chain seq x y z
N MET A 1 44.20 -20.87 7.35
CA MET A 1 44.92 -21.50 6.22
C MET A 1 43.94 -22.41 5.51
N LYS A 2 44.02 -22.38 4.18
CA LYS A 2 43.07 -22.82 3.14
C LYS A 2 42.37 -24.17 3.40
N ASN A 3 41.12 -24.29 2.97
CA ASN A 3 40.83 -25.14 1.81
C ASN A 3 39.51 -24.84 1.10
N ASN A 4 39.64 -24.92 -0.22
CA ASN A 4 38.80 -24.42 -1.29
C ASN A 4 37.86 -25.52 -1.84
N THR A 5 36.63 -25.10 -2.14
CA THR A 5 35.82 -25.28 -3.37
C THR A 5 35.44 -26.67 -3.93
N PHE A 6 34.13 -26.76 -4.17
CA PHE A 6 33.30 -27.56 -5.10
C PHE A 6 33.92 -28.05 -6.42
N SER A 7 33.50 -29.24 -6.89
CA SER A 7 32.59 -29.41 -8.06
C SER A 7 32.29 -30.90 -8.36
N ALA A 8 31.10 -31.15 -8.90
CA ALA A 8 30.53 -32.43 -9.33
C ALA A 8 30.90 -32.83 -10.78
N SER A 9 30.85 -34.13 -11.11
CA SER A 9 30.32 -34.68 -12.39
C SER A 9 30.51 -36.22 -12.53
N LYS A 10 29.48 -36.92 -13.04
CA LYS A 10 29.51 -38.01 -14.07
C LYS A 10 30.22 -39.34 -13.69
N LEU A 11 29.90 -40.56 -14.15
CA LEU A 11 28.96 -41.18 -15.10
C LEU A 11 29.20 -42.73 -15.05
N LEU A 12 28.16 -43.55 -15.27
CA LEU A 12 28.08 -44.94 -15.81
C LEU A 12 29.02 -46.10 -15.37
N TRP A 13 28.42 -47.30 -15.26
CA TRP A 13 28.82 -48.66 -15.75
C TRP A 13 27.59 -49.58 -15.49
N GLY A 14 27.10 -50.51 -16.31
CA GLY A 14 27.64 -51.33 -17.39
C GLY A 14 27.50 -52.80 -16.99
N ILE A 15 26.81 -53.66 -17.79
CA ILE A 15 27.15 -55.08 -18.08
C ILE A 15 26.11 -55.69 -19.06
N VAL A 16 26.64 -56.42 -20.04
CA VAL A 16 26.00 -57.17 -21.13
C VAL A 16 26.43 -58.65 -21.04
N ALA A 17 25.54 -59.60 -21.34
CA ALA A 17 25.76 -60.99 -21.85
C ALA A 17 24.44 -61.79 -21.72
N PHE A 18 23.99 -62.74 -22.56
CA PHE A 18 24.40 -63.39 -23.81
C PHE A 18 23.16 -64.16 -24.40
N MET A 19 23.31 -64.70 -25.60
CA MET A 19 22.38 -65.21 -26.65
C MET A 19 21.41 -66.42 -26.40
N MET A 20 20.26 -66.40 -27.13
CA MET A 20 19.52 -67.43 -27.95
C MET A 20 19.20 -68.85 -27.38
N VAL A 21 18.09 -69.59 -27.61
CA VAL A 21 17.00 -69.74 -28.63
C VAL A 21 15.80 -70.46 -27.97
N MET A 22 14.54 -70.15 -28.37
CA MET A 22 13.47 -71.11 -28.79
C MET A 22 12.07 -70.48 -28.72
N VAL A 23 11.37 -70.53 -29.85
CA VAL A 23 9.95 -70.21 -30.01
C VAL A 23 9.13 -71.39 -29.52
N PHE A 24 8.27 -71.16 -28.53
CA PHE A 24 7.03 -71.91 -28.35
C PHE A 24 5.88 -70.92 -28.20
N THR A 25 4.96 -70.99 -29.15
CA THR A 25 3.68 -70.30 -29.12
C THR A 25 2.78 -71.00 -28.11
N GLN A 26 2.44 -70.33 -27.01
CA GLN A 26 1.27 -70.68 -26.21
C GLN A 26 0.47 -69.44 -25.84
N SER A 27 -0.74 -69.46 -26.38
CA SER A 27 -1.93 -68.69 -26.01
C SER A 27 -2.07 -68.51 -24.50
N CYS A 28 -1.98 -67.26 -24.04
CA CYS A 28 -2.66 -66.79 -22.85
C CYS A 28 -3.35 -65.48 -23.23
N LYS A 29 -4.66 -65.57 -23.48
CA LYS A 29 -5.56 -64.42 -23.43
C LYS A 29 -5.53 -63.90 -21.99
N LYS A 30 -4.69 -62.91 -21.70
CA LYS A 30 -4.96 -61.97 -20.62
C LYS A 30 -5.57 -60.75 -21.27
N ASP A 31 -6.88 -60.68 -21.12
CA ASP A 31 -7.66 -59.48 -21.30
C ASP A 31 -7.21 -58.53 -20.18
N ASP A 32 -6.09 -57.84 -20.39
CA ASP A 32 -5.65 -56.75 -19.53
C ASP A 32 -6.55 -55.56 -19.87
N GLY A 33 -7.81 -55.66 -19.42
CA GLY A 33 -8.74 -54.54 -19.45
C GLY A 33 -8.04 -53.35 -18.82
N GLU A 34 -7.84 -52.31 -19.62
CA GLU A 34 -7.20 -51.07 -19.21
C GLU A 34 -7.84 -50.64 -17.89
N THR A 35 -7.07 -50.68 -16.80
CA THR A 35 -7.60 -50.32 -15.49
C THR A 35 -7.85 -48.82 -15.49
N VAL A 36 -9.08 -48.43 -15.85
CA VAL A 36 -9.53 -47.05 -15.80
C VAL A 36 -9.52 -46.65 -14.32
N ILE A 37 -8.46 -45.96 -13.90
CA ILE A 37 -8.43 -45.36 -12.57
C ILE A 37 -9.55 -44.31 -12.54
N PRO A 38 -10.58 -44.48 -11.69
CA PRO A 38 -11.68 -43.55 -11.63
C PRO A 38 -11.17 -42.18 -11.18
N VAL A 39 -11.63 -41.13 -11.85
CA VAL A 39 -11.24 -39.75 -11.55
C VAL A 39 -11.84 -39.32 -10.21
N ASP A 40 -10.99 -38.95 -9.25
CA ASP A 40 -11.39 -38.48 -7.93
C ASP A 40 -11.65 -36.97 -7.93
N LYS A 41 -12.91 -36.61 -7.70
CA LYS A 41 -13.41 -35.22 -7.65
C LYS A 41 -13.72 -34.74 -6.23
N SER A 42 -13.49 -35.55 -5.20
CA SER A 42 -13.89 -35.28 -3.82
C SER A 42 -13.37 -33.92 -3.30
N LYS A 43 -12.08 -33.63 -3.51
CA LYS A 43 -11.45 -32.36 -3.09
C LYS A 43 -11.98 -31.15 -3.85
N LEU A 44 -12.25 -31.29 -5.15
CA LEU A 44 -12.84 -30.22 -5.95
C LEU A 44 -14.25 -29.90 -5.47
N LYS A 45 -15.06 -30.93 -5.21
CA LYS A 45 -16.41 -30.79 -4.67
C LYS A 45 -16.41 -30.08 -3.32
N ALA A 46 -15.58 -30.51 -2.37
CA ALA A 46 -15.48 -29.87 -1.06
C ALA A 46 -15.10 -28.38 -1.17
N ARG A 47 -14.20 -28.03 -2.10
CA ARG A 47 -13.82 -26.63 -2.33
C ARG A 47 -14.92 -25.81 -3.00
N LEU A 48 -15.65 -26.39 -3.95
CA LEU A 48 -16.84 -25.78 -4.54
C LEU A 48 -17.89 -25.48 -3.46
N ASP A 49 -18.12 -26.41 -2.55
CA ASP A 49 -19.09 -26.23 -1.46
C ASP A 49 -18.69 -25.03 -0.57
N SER A 50 -17.41 -24.94 -0.15
CA SER A 50 -16.91 -23.78 0.62
C SER A 50 -16.99 -22.46 -0.16
N ALA A 51 -16.58 -22.45 -1.43
CA ALA A 51 -16.58 -21.24 -2.24
C ALA A 51 -18.00 -20.73 -2.50
N ASN A 52 -18.96 -21.61 -2.78
CA ASN A 52 -20.37 -21.25 -2.93
C ASN A 52 -20.96 -20.71 -1.62
N ALA A 53 -20.63 -21.31 -0.47
CA ALA A 53 -21.08 -20.82 0.83
C ALA A 53 -20.60 -19.38 1.08
N SER A 54 -19.30 -19.10 0.91
CA SER A 54 -18.77 -17.73 1.08
C SER A 54 -19.33 -16.76 0.05
N TYR A 55 -19.45 -17.16 -1.21
CA TYR A 55 -20.07 -16.33 -2.25
C TYR A 55 -21.51 -15.94 -1.90
N ASN A 56 -22.32 -16.88 -1.41
CA ASN A 56 -23.71 -16.62 -1.05
C ASN A 56 -23.84 -15.73 0.20
N ALA A 57 -22.97 -15.92 1.19
CA ALA A 57 -22.97 -15.13 2.43
C ALA A 57 -22.40 -13.71 2.23
N ALA A 58 -21.49 -13.52 1.28
CA ALA A 58 -20.79 -12.27 1.11
C ALA A 58 -21.69 -11.14 0.59
N VAL A 59 -21.52 -9.96 1.18
CA VAL A 59 -22.11 -8.71 0.74
C VAL A 59 -20.99 -7.78 0.28
N GLU A 60 -21.13 -7.19 -0.91
CA GLU A 60 -20.17 -6.21 -1.40
C GLU A 60 -20.43 -4.81 -0.84
N GLY A 61 -19.36 -4.05 -0.67
CA GLY A 61 -19.38 -2.67 -0.19
C GLY A 61 -18.11 -2.30 0.55
N THR A 62 -18.10 -1.10 1.11
CA THR A 62 -16.91 -0.51 1.74
C THR A 62 -16.93 -0.54 3.26
N ALA A 63 -18.03 -0.96 3.87
CA ALA A 63 -18.11 -1.12 5.33
C ALA A 63 -17.33 -2.36 5.81
N VAL A 64 -16.85 -2.31 7.05
CA VAL A 64 -16.17 -3.43 7.71
C VAL A 64 -17.00 -4.72 7.60
N GLY A 65 -16.32 -5.82 7.27
CA GLY A 65 -16.92 -7.14 7.07
C GLY A 65 -17.53 -7.37 5.69
N ARG A 66 -17.72 -6.33 4.87
CA ARG A 66 -18.12 -6.45 3.46
C ARG A 66 -16.90 -6.72 2.57
N TYR A 67 -17.17 -7.11 1.32
CA TYR A 67 -16.14 -7.38 0.33
C TYR A 67 -16.07 -6.27 -0.71
N GLU A 68 -14.87 -5.99 -1.24
CA GLU A 68 -14.67 -5.02 -2.33
C GLU A 68 -15.65 -5.28 -3.49
N THR A 69 -16.30 -4.23 -4.01
CA THR A 69 -17.23 -4.34 -5.14
C THR A 69 -16.57 -4.99 -6.36
N GLY A 70 -17.24 -5.96 -6.98
CA GLY A 70 -16.74 -6.74 -8.10
C GLY A 70 -15.98 -8.02 -7.69
N SER A 71 -15.56 -8.16 -6.44
CA SER A 71 -14.84 -9.36 -5.97
C SER A 71 -15.68 -10.63 -6.05
N LYS A 72 -17.00 -10.54 -5.82
CA LYS A 72 -17.93 -11.66 -5.99
C LYS A 72 -18.00 -12.12 -7.43
N ALA A 73 -18.00 -11.20 -8.39
CA ALA A 73 -18.03 -11.56 -9.81
C ALA A 73 -16.78 -12.36 -10.20
N THR A 74 -15.60 -11.96 -9.73
CA THR A 74 -14.35 -12.72 -9.95
C THR A 74 -14.42 -14.13 -9.34
N LEU A 75 -14.90 -14.26 -8.09
CA LEU A 75 -15.07 -15.58 -7.47
C LEU A 75 -16.09 -16.45 -8.22
N LYS A 76 -17.20 -15.85 -8.66
CA LYS A 76 -18.26 -16.55 -9.40
C LYS A 76 -17.73 -17.17 -10.70
N THR A 77 -16.91 -16.43 -11.45
CA THR A 77 -16.27 -16.97 -12.66
C THR A 77 -15.44 -18.22 -12.36
N ALA A 78 -14.68 -18.23 -11.26
CA ALA A 78 -13.89 -19.40 -10.86
C ALA A 78 -14.77 -20.57 -10.38
N ILE A 79 -15.85 -20.28 -9.65
CA ILE A 79 -16.86 -21.28 -9.24
C ILE A 79 -17.50 -21.93 -10.47
N ASP A 80 -17.91 -21.14 -11.47
CA ASP A 80 -18.57 -21.65 -12.68
C ASP A 80 -17.63 -22.55 -13.50
N ALA A 81 -16.36 -22.14 -13.65
CA ALA A 81 -15.34 -22.94 -14.32
C ALA A 81 -15.07 -24.27 -13.59
N ALA A 82 -14.92 -24.24 -12.27
CA ALA A 82 -14.72 -25.43 -11.45
C ALA A 82 -15.95 -26.35 -11.45
N THR A 83 -17.16 -25.78 -11.49
CA THR A 83 -18.43 -26.53 -11.57
C THR A 83 -18.51 -27.30 -12.87
N THR A 84 -18.13 -26.67 -14.00
CA THR A 84 -18.09 -27.31 -15.32
C THR A 84 -17.22 -28.57 -15.31
N VAL A 85 -15.99 -28.48 -14.79
CA VAL A 85 -15.07 -29.63 -14.66
C VAL A 85 -15.63 -30.69 -13.71
N ASN A 86 -16.27 -30.28 -12.62
CA ASN A 86 -16.86 -31.21 -11.67
C ASN A 86 -18.03 -32.00 -12.30
N SER A 87 -18.84 -31.39 -13.16
CA SER A 87 -19.95 -32.04 -13.86
C SER A 87 -19.57 -32.87 -15.09
N ASP A 88 -18.40 -32.63 -15.68
CA ASP A 88 -17.97 -33.31 -16.91
C ASP A 88 -17.55 -34.77 -16.64
N GLN A 89 -18.30 -35.73 -17.19
CA GLN A 89 -18.01 -37.16 -17.06
C GLN A 89 -16.69 -37.59 -17.74
N GLY A 90 -16.21 -36.82 -18.73
CA GLY A 90 -14.95 -37.04 -19.43
C GLY A 90 -13.75 -36.29 -18.84
N ALA A 91 -13.92 -35.57 -17.74
CA ALA A 91 -12.84 -34.79 -17.13
C ALA A 91 -11.70 -35.69 -16.68
N THR A 92 -10.46 -35.34 -17.05
CA THR A 92 -9.26 -36.04 -16.58
C THR A 92 -8.90 -35.64 -15.15
N GLN A 93 -8.12 -36.47 -14.44
CA GLN A 93 -7.63 -36.12 -13.09
C GLN A 93 -6.81 -34.81 -13.10
N THR A 94 -6.04 -34.58 -14.17
CA THR A 94 -5.30 -33.33 -14.35
C THR A 94 -6.24 -32.12 -14.44
N ALA A 95 -7.34 -32.21 -15.19
CA ALA A 95 -8.32 -31.13 -15.27
C ALA A 95 -8.95 -30.83 -13.91
N VAL A 96 -9.30 -31.87 -13.14
CA VAL A 96 -9.85 -31.74 -11.78
C VAL A 96 -8.85 -31.08 -10.83
N ASN A 97 -7.59 -31.52 -10.86
CA ASN A 97 -6.53 -30.95 -10.03
C ASN A 97 -6.29 -29.46 -10.36
N ASN A 98 -6.29 -29.10 -11.65
CA ASN A 98 -6.14 -27.72 -12.09
C ASN A 98 -7.32 -26.85 -11.65
N ALA A 99 -8.57 -27.34 -11.81
CA ALA A 99 -9.76 -26.64 -11.33
C ALA A 99 -9.73 -26.42 -9.82
N TYR A 100 -9.27 -27.41 -9.05
CA TYR A 100 -9.10 -27.30 -7.61
C TYR A 100 -8.11 -26.20 -7.23
N VAL A 101 -6.94 -26.16 -7.88
CA VAL A 101 -5.91 -25.13 -7.63
C VAL A 101 -6.44 -23.74 -8.00
N ASN A 102 -7.01 -23.58 -9.19
CA ASN A 102 -7.51 -22.30 -9.69
C ASN A 102 -8.62 -21.74 -8.81
N LEU A 103 -9.61 -22.57 -8.41
CA LEU A 103 -10.66 -22.15 -7.49
C LEU A 103 -10.08 -21.77 -6.11
N GLY A 104 -9.06 -22.49 -5.64
CA GLY A 104 -8.40 -22.19 -4.36
C GLY A 104 -7.68 -20.85 -4.35
N GLN A 105 -7.01 -20.50 -5.45
CA GLN A 105 -6.38 -19.20 -5.62
C GLN A 105 -7.43 -18.08 -5.67
N ALA A 106 -8.48 -18.25 -6.49
CA ALA A 106 -9.56 -17.28 -6.60
C ALA A 106 -10.28 -17.05 -5.26
N TYR A 107 -10.53 -18.13 -4.50
CA TYR A 107 -11.10 -18.05 -3.16
C TYR A 107 -10.19 -17.28 -2.19
N THR A 108 -8.88 -17.55 -2.22
CA THR A 108 -7.90 -16.82 -1.39
C THR A 108 -7.86 -15.33 -1.73
N THR A 109 -7.87 -14.99 -3.03
CA THR A 109 -7.98 -13.61 -3.49
C THR A 109 -9.28 -12.97 -3.01
N PHE A 110 -10.41 -13.67 -3.12
CA PHE A 110 -11.70 -13.19 -2.65
C PHE A 110 -11.69 -12.87 -1.15
N GLU A 111 -11.17 -13.76 -0.30
CA GLU A 111 -11.08 -13.53 1.14
C GLU A 111 -10.21 -12.31 1.50
N SER A 112 -9.13 -12.06 0.74
CA SER A 112 -8.32 -10.85 0.89
C SER A 112 -9.05 -9.55 0.55
N LYS A 113 -10.21 -9.62 -0.14
CA LYS A 113 -11.04 -8.46 -0.47
C LYS A 113 -12.02 -8.07 0.62
N LYS A 114 -12.05 -8.78 1.75
CA LYS A 114 -12.84 -8.40 2.90
C LYS A 114 -12.27 -7.13 3.55
N VAL A 115 -13.13 -6.14 3.77
CA VAL A 115 -12.78 -4.91 4.49
C VAL A 115 -12.57 -5.26 5.96
N GLN A 116 -11.35 -5.10 6.44
CA GLN A 116 -11.00 -5.31 7.85
C GLN A 116 -11.14 -4.01 8.63
N GLU A 117 -11.53 -4.12 9.90
CA GLU A 117 -11.51 -2.98 10.82
C GLU A 117 -10.07 -2.45 10.96
N ILE A 118 -9.94 -1.12 11.01
CA ILE A 118 -8.68 -0.49 11.39
C ILE A 118 -8.73 -0.32 12.91
N ALA A 119 -7.88 -1.04 13.64
CA ALA A 119 -7.84 -0.93 15.09
C ALA A 119 -7.56 0.53 15.50
N PRO A 120 -8.31 1.12 16.45
CA PRO A 120 -8.09 2.50 16.89
C PRO A 120 -6.67 2.78 17.40
N SER A 121 -6.00 1.77 17.94
CA SER A 121 -4.59 1.84 18.35
C SER A 121 -3.63 2.15 17.21
N ASN A 122 -4.03 1.84 15.97
CA ASN A 122 -3.20 2.02 14.80
C ASN A 122 -3.32 3.42 14.20
N LEU A 123 -4.37 4.17 14.53
CA LEU A 123 -4.51 5.57 14.17
C LEU A 123 -3.63 6.41 15.10
N VAL A 124 -2.60 7.04 14.53
CA VAL A 124 -1.60 7.82 15.26
C VAL A 124 -2.01 9.28 15.33
N LEU A 125 -2.46 9.84 14.22
CA LEU A 125 -2.84 11.24 14.10
C LEU A 125 -4.07 11.33 13.22
N TYR A 126 -5.04 12.16 13.61
CA TYR A 126 -6.14 12.54 12.74
C TYR A 126 -6.41 14.04 12.89
N LEU A 127 -6.01 14.83 11.88
CA LEU A 127 -6.42 16.23 11.79
C LEU A 127 -7.66 16.33 10.92
N LYS A 128 -8.80 16.58 11.56
CA LYS A 128 -10.07 16.87 10.87
C LYS A 128 -10.04 18.18 10.10
N MET A 129 -9.23 19.15 10.53
CA MET A 129 -9.20 20.51 9.96
C MET A 129 -10.56 21.25 9.99
N ASP A 130 -11.44 20.82 10.90
CA ASP A 130 -12.75 21.39 11.20
C ASP A 130 -12.64 22.63 12.09
N GLY A 131 -12.05 23.69 11.56
CA GLY A 131 -11.91 24.99 12.23
C GLY A 131 -10.82 25.04 13.31
N ASN A 132 -10.12 23.93 13.56
CA ASN A 132 -8.94 23.86 14.42
C ASN A 132 -7.98 22.75 13.94
N ALA A 133 -6.74 22.80 14.44
CA ALA A 133 -5.70 21.81 14.16
C ALA A 133 -5.57 20.75 15.27
N ASN A 134 -6.64 20.46 16.02
CA ASN A 134 -6.60 19.47 17.09
C ASN A 134 -6.59 18.04 16.54
N ASP A 135 -5.92 17.16 17.27
CA ASP A 135 -5.87 15.75 16.97
C ASP A 135 -7.14 15.03 17.44
N ALA A 136 -7.84 14.44 16.48
CA ALA A 136 -9.06 13.66 16.66
C ALA A 136 -8.80 12.14 16.80
N SER A 137 -7.53 11.69 16.78
CA SER A 137 -7.19 10.27 17.02
C SER A 137 -7.32 9.86 18.49
N GLY A 138 -7.37 10.84 19.39
CA GLY A 138 -7.35 10.64 20.84
C GLY A 138 -5.95 10.48 21.43
N LYS A 139 -4.88 10.73 20.66
CA LYS A 139 -3.49 10.71 21.14
C LYS A 139 -2.99 12.06 21.66
N GLY A 140 -3.73 13.14 21.38
CA GLY A 140 -3.42 14.48 21.88
C GLY A 140 -2.29 15.16 21.13
N PHE A 141 -2.00 14.72 19.90
CA PHE A 141 -0.97 15.31 19.03
C PHE A 141 -1.49 16.57 18.33
N ASN A 142 -1.97 17.53 19.12
CA ASN A 142 -2.55 18.77 18.61
C ASN A 142 -1.52 19.59 17.83
N GLY A 143 -1.94 20.07 16.67
CA GLY A 143 -1.16 20.98 15.84
C GLY A 143 -1.32 22.43 16.27
N THR A 144 -0.34 23.25 15.89
CA THR A 144 -0.38 24.71 16.03
C THR A 144 -0.19 25.36 14.66
N LEU A 145 -1.04 26.32 14.33
CA LEU A 145 -0.87 27.10 13.10
C LEU A 145 0.35 28.00 13.24
N LYS A 146 1.22 28.00 12.24
CA LYS A 146 2.46 28.78 12.19
C LYS A 146 2.49 29.65 10.96
N GLN A 147 3.04 30.85 11.15
CA GLN A 147 3.42 31.70 10.04
C GLN A 147 4.58 31.05 9.28
N GLY A 148 4.59 31.22 7.97
CA GLY A 148 5.69 30.84 7.11
C GLY A 148 6.94 31.69 7.30
N HIS A 149 8.05 31.19 6.78
CA HIS A 149 9.31 31.92 6.82
C HIS A 149 9.22 33.23 6.01
N ALA A 150 9.81 34.32 6.52
CA ALA A 150 9.76 35.64 5.87
C ALA A 150 10.27 35.64 4.43
N GLY A 151 11.32 34.86 4.16
CA GLY A 151 11.87 34.63 2.80
C GLY A 151 10.91 33.99 1.80
N TRP A 152 9.73 33.52 2.22
CA TRP A 152 8.66 33.01 1.36
C TRP A 152 7.41 33.90 1.35
N GLY A 153 7.47 35.06 2.02
CA GLY A 153 6.36 36.00 2.11
C GLY A 153 5.53 35.89 3.38
N ALA A 154 5.97 35.09 4.37
CA ALA A 154 5.37 35.01 5.71
C ALA A 154 3.86 34.70 5.73
N GLY A 155 3.41 33.76 4.90
CA GLY A 155 2.00 33.37 4.82
C GLY A 155 1.47 32.71 6.08
N THR A 156 0.15 32.61 6.17
CA THR A 156 -0.56 31.97 7.30
C THR A 156 -1.43 30.83 6.79
N VAL A 157 -1.75 29.88 7.67
CA VAL A 157 -2.78 28.88 7.41
C VAL A 157 -4.15 29.46 7.76
N THR A 158 -5.11 29.42 6.83
CA THR A 158 -6.44 30.03 7.02
C THR A 158 -7.55 29.02 6.80
N PRO A 159 -8.64 29.03 7.60
CA PRO A 159 -9.79 28.18 7.35
C PRO A 159 -10.38 28.45 5.96
N THR A 160 -10.81 27.39 5.28
CA THR A 160 -11.42 27.45 3.94
C THR A 160 -12.58 26.46 3.84
N LYS A 161 -13.19 26.40 2.66
CA LYS A 161 -14.25 25.43 2.35
C LYS A 161 -13.68 24.05 2.10
N ASP A 162 -14.35 23.03 2.61
CA ASP A 162 -14.04 21.64 2.28
C ASP A 162 -14.52 21.25 0.86
N ARG A 163 -14.43 19.96 0.56
CA ARG A 163 -14.92 19.35 -0.69
C ARG A 163 -16.45 19.41 -0.88
N PHE A 164 -17.20 19.70 0.17
CA PHE A 164 -18.65 19.86 0.16
C PHE A 164 -19.10 21.32 0.10
N GLY A 165 -18.14 22.25 0.12
CA GLY A 165 -18.41 23.69 0.15
C GLY A 165 -18.77 24.22 1.54
N ALA A 166 -18.60 23.43 2.60
CA ALA A 166 -18.87 23.84 3.97
C ALA A 166 -17.72 24.72 4.49
N ASP A 167 -18.06 25.87 5.06
CA ASP A 167 -17.08 26.86 5.53
C ASP A 167 -16.29 26.38 6.75
N SER A 168 -14.99 26.70 6.77
CA SER A 168 -14.06 26.37 7.87
C SER A 168 -13.98 24.87 8.17
N LYS A 169 -14.06 24.05 7.12
CA LYS A 169 -13.95 22.58 7.16
C LYS A 169 -12.71 22.05 6.45
N ALA A 170 -11.80 22.94 6.09
CA ALA A 170 -10.49 22.64 5.55
C ALA A 170 -9.55 23.79 5.91
N TYR A 171 -8.26 23.61 5.65
CA TYR A 171 -7.28 24.70 5.75
C TYR A 171 -6.63 24.99 4.40
N HIS A 172 -6.52 26.27 4.08
CA HIS A 172 -5.72 26.79 2.99
C HIS A 172 -4.30 27.11 3.48
N PHE A 173 -3.31 26.72 2.68
CA PHE A 173 -1.89 26.92 2.94
C PHE A 173 -1.31 27.76 1.82
N GLU A 174 -0.52 28.78 2.17
CA GLU A 174 0.26 29.55 1.21
C GLU A 174 1.52 30.15 1.84
N LYS A 175 2.52 30.45 1.01
CA LYS A 175 3.73 31.23 1.39
C LYS A 175 4.42 30.73 2.68
N GLY A 176 4.47 29.41 2.87
CA GLY A 176 5.07 28.75 4.04
C GLY A 176 4.21 28.66 5.29
N GLY A 177 2.97 29.19 5.29
CA GLY A 177 2.04 28.94 6.39
C GLY A 177 1.86 27.43 6.57
N ASN A 178 1.99 26.92 7.80
CA ASN A 178 1.98 25.49 8.08
C ASN A 178 1.37 25.15 9.44
N ILE A 179 1.11 23.87 9.66
CA ILE A 179 0.73 23.33 10.98
C ILE A 179 1.91 22.55 11.54
N GLU A 180 2.35 22.91 12.74
CA GLU A 180 3.41 22.19 13.47
C GLU A 180 2.81 21.34 14.58
N ILE A 181 3.16 20.06 14.60
CA ILE A 181 2.81 19.12 15.66
C ILE A 181 4.09 18.79 16.45
N PRO A 182 4.11 19.00 17.78
CA PRO A 182 5.24 18.63 18.61
C PRO A 182 5.70 17.20 18.35
N TYR A 183 7.01 16.99 18.27
CA TYR A 183 7.54 15.66 18.05
C TYR A 183 7.01 14.65 19.08
N ASN A 184 6.63 13.48 18.59
CA ASN A 184 6.40 12.29 19.39
C ASN A 184 6.87 11.06 18.60
N ALA A 185 7.47 10.07 19.28
CA ALA A 185 7.94 8.85 18.63
C ALA A 185 6.82 8.08 17.90
N ALA A 186 5.56 8.21 18.34
CA ALA A 186 4.42 7.60 17.66
C ALA A 186 4.21 8.16 16.24
N LEU A 187 4.58 9.43 15.99
CA LEU A 187 4.56 10.07 14.67
C LEU A 187 5.71 9.59 13.77
N ASN A 188 6.64 8.80 14.30
CA ASN A 188 7.74 8.20 13.55
C ASN A 188 7.75 6.66 13.64
N PRO A 189 6.78 5.96 13.02
CA PRO A 189 6.68 4.51 13.09
C PRO A 189 7.95 3.82 12.58
N ALA A 190 8.48 2.86 13.36
CA ALA A 190 9.79 2.25 13.11
C ALA A 190 9.79 1.11 12.08
N LYS A 191 8.62 0.71 11.56
CA LYS A 191 8.48 -0.46 10.67
C LYS A 191 7.65 -0.18 9.44
N GLU A 192 6.51 0.46 9.67
CA GLU A 192 5.53 0.68 8.63
C GLU A 192 4.62 1.86 8.97
N LEU A 193 4.05 2.46 7.95
CA LEU A 193 3.10 3.55 8.10
C LEU A 193 2.15 3.64 6.91
N SER A 194 1.02 4.30 7.16
CA SER A 194 0.12 4.77 6.11
C SER A 194 -0.22 6.23 6.37
N ILE A 195 -0.28 7.04 5.31
CA ILE A 195 -0.70 8.44 5.37
C ILE A 195 -1.81 8.63 4.34
N SER A 196 -2.90 9.28 4.74
CA SER A 196 -3.99 9.66 3.82
C SER A 196 -4.48 11.06 4.13
N LEU A 197 -4.87 11.82 3.10
CA LEU A 197 -5.46 13.15 3.24
C LEU A 197 -6.21 13.55 1.97
N TRP A 198 -7.10 14.52 2.12
CA TRP A 198 -7.67 15.25 0.99
C TRP A 198 -6.80 16.45 0.64
N VAL A 199 -6.59 16.68 -0.66
CA VAL A 199 -5.77 17.77 -1.16
C VAL A 199 -6.40 18.41 -2.39
N LYS A 200 -6.35 19.74 -2.46
CA LYS A 200 -6.68 20.55 -3.65
C LYS A 200 -5.61 21.63 -3.82
N MET A 201 -4.71 21.45 -4.78
CA MET A 201 -3.60 22.38 -5.00
C MET A 201 -3.94 23.52 -5.97
N ASP A 202 -3.30 24.67 -5.76
CA ASP A 202 -3.46 25.84 -6.63
C ASP A 202 -2.37 25.97 -7.69
N SER A 203 -1.22 25.33 -7.47
CA SER A 203 -0.05 25.44 -8.33
C SER A 203 0.53 24.07 -8.66
N SER A 204 1.13 23.98 -9.86
CA SER A 204 1.90 22.81 -10.28
C SER A 204 3.38 23.13 -10.16
N ARG A 205 4.03 22.54 -9.15
CA ARG A 205 5.46 22.69 -8.89
C ARG A 205 5.99 21.48 -8.15
N ALA A 206 7.28 21.20 -8.33
CA ALA A 206 8.00 20.33 -7.43
C ALA A 206 8.01 20.91 -6.00
N SER A 207 8.27 20.05 -5.01
CA SER A 207 8.41 20.47 -3.61
C SER A 207 7.13 21.10 -3.03
N ASN A 208 5.96 20.57 -3.40
CA ASN A 208 4.66 20.94 -2.84
C ASN A 208 4.37 20.02 -1.64
N TYR A 209 4.90 20.35 -0.46
CA TYR A 209 5.00 19.45 0.69
C TYR A 209 3.69 19.27 1.46
N LEU A 210 3.13 18.06 1.44
CA LEU A 210 1.88 17.80 2.14
C LEU A 210 2.08 17.57 3.64
N VAL A 211 2.92 16.58 3.96
CA VAL A 211 3.30 16.20 5.33
C VAL A 211 4.77 15.85 5.34
N SER A 212 5.49 16.27 6.37
CA SER A 212 6.92 16.00 6.53
C SER A 212 7.26 15.79 8.00
N LEU A 213 8.12 14.82 8.25
CA LEU A 213 8.87 14.69 9.49
C LEU A 213 10.35 14.69 9.16
N ASN A 214 10.99 15.84 9.37
CA ASN A 214 12.42 16.07 9.11
C ASN A 214 12.85 15.83 7.65
N ARG A 215 12.07 16.32 6.68
CA ARG A 215 12.38 16.27 5.24
C ARG A 215 12.77 14.86 4.77
N TRP A 216 13.82 14.78 3.94
CA TRP A 216 14.43 13.52 3.51
C TRP A 216 15.11 12.76 4.65
N ASN A 217 15.42 13.37 5.80
CA ASN A 217 16.07 12.67 6.91
C ASN A 217 15.10 11.85 7.78
N GLY A 218 13.79 12.00 7.60
CA GLY A 218 12.78 11.10 8.13
C GLY A 218 11.91 10.58 6.99
N TYR A 219 10.69 11.09 6.91
CA TYR A 219 9.80 10.82 5.77
C TYR A 219 9.03 12.07 5.36
N LYS A 220 8.57 12.08 4.11
CA LYS A 220 7.75 13.15 3.58
C LYS A 220 6.82 12.65 2.49
N PHE A 221 5.60 13.18 2.49
CA PHE A 221 4.62 13.02 1.44
C PHE A 221 4.38 14.37 0.77
N GLN A 222 4.56 14.45 -0.54
CA GLN A 222 4.53 15.70 -1.29
C GLN A 222 3.97 15.49 -2.70
N LEU A 223 3.72 16.58 -3.41
CA LEU A 223 3.58 16.57 -4.86
C LEU A 223 4.88 17.02 -5.51
N GLN A 224 5.27 16.33 -6.59
CA GLN A 224 6.44 16.65 -7.41
C GLN A 224 6.03 17.31 -8.74
N GLU A 225 6.99 17.40 -9.68
CA GLU A 225 6.73 17.86 -11.05
C GLU A 225 5.50 17.18 -11.64
N ALA A 226 4.71 17.96 -12.40
CA ALA A 226 3.41 17.55 -12.92
C ALA A 226 2.39 17.08 -11.85
N ASN A 227 2.52 17.53 -10.60
CA ASN A 227 1.61 17.20 -9.50
C ASN A 227 1.49 15.70 -9.18
N LYS A 228 2.56 14.95 -9.41
CA LYS A 228 2.59 13.53 -9.04
C LYS A 228 2.75 13.38 -7.54
N THR A 229 1.95 12.51 -6.92
CA THR A 229 2.16 12.15 -5.52
C THR A 229 3.50 11.46 -5.37
N PHE A 230 4.29 11.87 -4.38
CA PHE A 230 5.66 11.42 -4.17
C PHE A 230 5.93 11.23 -2.68
N PHE A 231 6.62 10.14 -2.34
CA PHE A 231 6.99 9.80 -0.99
C PHE A 231 8.49 9.53 -0.88
N THR A 232 9.08 10.05 0.19
CA THR A 232 10.44 9.75 0.65
C THR A 232 10.36 9.12 2.02
N VAL A 233 11.18 8.10 2.25
CA VAL A 233 11.52 7.64 3.59
C VAL A 233 13.01 7.27 3.65
N LYS A 234 13.73 7.85 4.60
CA LYS A 234 15.08 7.42 4.95
C LYS A 234 15.01 6.16 5.78
N THR A 235 15.86 5.20 5.48
CA THR A 235 15.92 3.94 6.20
C THR A 235 17.01 3.94 7.25
N THR A 236 16.95 2.97 8.16
CA THR A 236 17.99 2.72 9.17
C THR A 236 19.38 2.43 8.57
N THR A 237 19.45 2.00 7.31
CA THR A 237 20.70 1.80 6.56
C THR A 237 21.20 3.06 5.84
N GLY A 238 20.48 4.19 5.97
CA GLY A 238 20.82 5.45 5.32
C GLY A 238 20.37 5.55 3.85
N ILE A 239 19.62 4.56 3.35
CA ILE A 239 19.05 4.59 1.99
C ILE A 239 17.82 5.50 1.99
N PHE A 240 17.66 6.29 0.93
CA PHE A 240 16.45 7.10 0.69
C PHE A 240 15.56 6.39 -0.33
N ASN A 241 14.39 5.91 0.13
CA ASN A 241 13.37 5.36 -0.75
C ASN A 241 12.48 6.50 -1.24
N ASP A 242 12.83 7.04 -2.42
CA ASP A 242 12.27 8.27 -3.00
C ASP A 242 11.56 7.95 -4.32
N LYS A 243 10.23 7.94 -4.33
CA LYS A 243 9.44 7.56 -5.52
C LYS A 243 8.15 8.35 -5.67
N ASP A 244 7.74 8.53 -6.92
CA ASP A 244 6.40 8.99 -7.27
C ASP A 244 5.51 7.84 -7.77
N VAL A 245 4.30 8.22 -8.17
CA VAL A 245 3.28 7.38 -8.81
C VAL A 245 3.52 7.16 -10.32
N GLU A 246 4.67 7.61 -10.85
CA GLU A 246 5.06 7.61 -12.28
C GLU A 246 4.14 8.37 -13.23
N THR A 247 2.96 7.85 -13.55
CA THR A 247 2.15 8.34 -14.68
C THR A 247 0.95 9.17 -14.27
N VAL A 248 0.40 8.95 -13.07
CA VAL A 248 -0.80 9.67 -12.64
C VAL A 248 -0.46 11.06 -12.15
N THR A 249 -1.06 12.07 -12.78
CA THR A 249 -0.92 13.49 -12.44
C THR A 249 -2.24 14.02 -11.91
N LEU A 250 -2.18 14.98 -10.99
CA LEU A 250 -3.36 15.60 -10.39
C LEU A 250 -3.62 17.00 -10.99
N ASP A 251 -4.88 17.28 -11.31
CA ASP A 251 -5.29 18.58 -11.85
C ASP A 251 -5.41 19.63 -10.73
N LYS A 252 -5.04 20.88 -11.04
CA LYS A 252 -5.21 22.01 -10.12
C LYS A 252 -6.69 22.28 -9.83
N GLY A 253 -6.97 22.76 -8.62
CA GLY A 253 -8.31 23.20 -8.23
C GLY A 253 -9.34 22.07 -8.07
N LYS A 254 -8.91 20.79 -8.09
CA LYS A 254 -9.75 19.63 -7.81
C LYS A 254 -9.34 18.96 -6.51
N TRP A 255 -10.33 18.51 -5.73
CA TRP A 255 -10.10 17.69 -4.56
C TRP A 255 -9.76 16.26 -4.97
N TYR A 256 -8.69 15.73 -4.40
CA TYR A 256 -8.30 14.32 -4.49
C TYR A 256 -8.06 13.77 -3.10
N HIS A 257 -8.46 12.53 -2.87
CA HIS A 257 -7.96 11.79 -1.72
C HIS A 257 -6.68 11.06 -2.13
N VAL A 258 -5.56 11.43 -1.52
CA VAL A 258 -4.27 10.80 -1.79
C VAL A 258 -3.81 10.01 -0.58
N ALA A 259 -3.25 8.83 -0.80
CA ALA A 259 -2.65 8.04 0.26
C ALA A 259 -1.37 7.34 -0.18
N VAL A 260 -0.49 7.09 0.78
CA VAL A 260 0.70 6.28 0.63
C VAL A 260 0.79 5.29 1.78
N THR A 261 1.20 4.05 1.48
CA THR A 261 1.56 3.05 2.49
C THR A 261 3.00 2.62 2.28
N TYR A 262 3.71 2.35 3.37
CA TYR A 262 5.09 1.90 3.34
C TYR A 262 5.38 0.85 4.39
N LYS A 263 6.04 -0.24 3.97
CA LYS A 263 6.87 -1.12 4.80
C LYS A 263 8.04 -1.62 3.96
N SER A 264 9.05 -2.22 4.60
CA SER A 264 10.16 -2.82 3.85
C SER A 264 9.64 -3.85 2.82
N GLY A 265 9.92 -3.60 1.54
CA GLY A 265 9.50 -4.40 0.40
C GLY A 265 8.18 -3.95 -0.25
N GLU A 266 7.51 -2.91 0.25
CA GLU A 266 6.21 -2.48 -0.26
C GLU A 266 5.98 -0.97 -0.05
N MET A 267 5.91 -0.22 -1.16
CA MET A 267 5.48 1.18 -1.18
C MET A 267 4.35 1.36 -2.19
N ASN A 268 3.16 1.71 -1.71
CA ASN A 268 1.97 1.83 -2.55
C ASN A 268 1.42 3.24 -2.54
N PHE A 269 0.94 3.71 -3.69
CA PHE A 269 0.28 4.99 -3.87
C PHE A 269 -1.18 4.78 -4.25
N TYR A 270 -2.06 5.58 -3.66
CA TYR A 270 -3.49 5.53 -3.89
C TYR A 270 -4.04 6.91 -4.23
N ILE A 271 -4.96 6.95 -5.20
CA ILE A 271 -5.73 8.15 -5.57
C ILE A 271 -7.21 7.76 -5.57
N ASP A 272 -8.03 8.53 -4.86
CA ASP A 272 -9.47 8.31 -4.70
C ASP A 272 -9.81 6.88 -4.25
N GLY A 273 -8.99 6.41 -3.30
CA GLY A 273 -9.08 5.10 -2.68
C GLY A 273 -8.65 3.94 -3.59
N THR A 274 -8.13 4.20 -4.79
CA THR A 274 -7.71 3.19 -5.76
C THR A 274 -6.20 3.08 -5.77
N LEU A 275 -5.65 1.85 -5.71
CA LEU A 275 -4.23 1.60 -5.87
C LEU A 275 -3.80 1.96 -7.30
N VAL A 276 -2.91 2.93 -7.44
CA VAL A 276 -2.44 3.43 -8.74
C VAL A 276 -0.99 3.05 -9.04
N LYS A 277 -0.19 2.78 -8.01
CA LYS A 277 1.19 2.30 -8.16
C LYS A 277 1.61 1.47 -6.95
N SER A 278 2.35 0.40 -7.21
CA SER A 278 3.03 -0.41 -6.20
C SER A 278 4.51 -0.57 -6.58
N TRP A 279 5.39 -0.30 -5.62
CA TRP A 279 6.82 -0.57 -5.70
C TRP A 279 7.16 -1.68 -4.71
N THR A 280 7.63 -2.82 -5.23
CA THR A 280 7.88 -4.03 -4.43
C THR A 280 9.36 -4.25 -4.11
N ASP A 281 10.22 -3.31 -4.51
CA ASP A 281 11.68 -3.39 -4.41
C ASP A 281 12.28 -2.37 -3.43
N LYS A 282 11.43 -1.57 -2.75
CA LYS A 282 11.85 -0.54 -1.79
C LYS A 282 11.96 -1.14 -0.42
N THR A 283 13.18 -1.32 0.07
CA THR A 283 13.47 -2.07 1.30
C THR A 283 14.09 -1.18 2.38
N GLY A 284 14.01 -1.64 3.63
CA GLY A 284 14.58 -0.98 4.80
C GLY A 284 13.53 -0.37 5.71
N ASP A 285 13.76 -0.48 7.02
CA ASP A 285 12.87 0.09 8.03
C ASP A 285 13.06 1.62 8.12
N PRO A 286 12.00 2.41 8.40
CA PRO A 286 12.13 3.86 8.59
C PRO A 286 13.16 4.24 9.66
N ALA A 287 13.95 5.28 9.38
CA ALA A 287 14.94 5.80 10.30
C ALA A 287 14.29 6.55 11.48
N SER A 288 14.98 6.57 12.62
CA SER A 288 14.57 7.40 13.75
C SER A 288 14.85 8.88 13.47
N VAL A 289 13.84 9.73 13.67
CA VAL A 289 13.97 11.19 13.66
C VAL A 289 14.22 11.69 15.08
N LYS A 290 15.07 12.71 15.23
CA LYS A 290 15.36 13.34 16.52
C LYS A 290 14.14 13.98 17.14
N SER A 291 14.08 13.93 18.47
CA SER A 291 12.92 14.38 19.24
C SER A 291 12.71 15.89 19.32
N THR A 292 13.55 16.67 18.65
CA THR A 292 13.50 18.14 18.64
C THR A 292 12.89 18.70 17.36
N ILE A 293 12.57 17.85 16.37
CA ILE A 293 12.04 18.29 15.08
C ILE A 293 10.56 17.92 15.01
N ASN A 294 9.71 18.95 15.10
CA ASN A 294 8.27 18.82 14.96
C ASN A 294 7.89 18.28 13.57
N MET A 295 6.78 17.55 13.49
CA MET A 295 6.14 17.24 12.22
C MET A 295 5.51 18.51 11.65
N THR A 296 5.56 18.66 10.33
CA THR A 296 4.92 19.76 9.61
C THR A 296 3.93 19.30 8.57
N ILE A 297 2.78 19.97 8.53
CA ILE A 297 1.76 19.82 7.50
C ILE A 297 1.76 21.11 6.69
N GLY A 298 1.87 20.96 5.37
CA GLY A 298 1.99 22.08 4.43
C GLY A 298 3.41 22.64 4.28
N GLN A 299 4.42 22.03 4.91
CA GLN A 299 5.82 22.46 4.82
C GLN A 299 6.78 21.30 5.10
N ASP A 300 8.04 21.45 4.72
CA ASP A 300 9.03 20.38 4.86
C ASP A 300 9.80 20.37 6.19
N LEU A 301 9.90 21.51 6.88
CA LEU A 301 10.44 21.66 8.24
C LEU A 301 9.63 22.68 9.04
N PRO A 302 9.72 22.66 10.39
CA PRO A 302 9.26 23.75 11.23
C PRO A 302 9.84 25.10 10.82
N THR A 303 9.03 26.16 10.81
CA THR A 303 9.45 27.50 10.31
C THR A 303 10.67 28.03 11.06
N SER A 304 10.73 27.79 12.37
CA SER A 304 11.80 28.31 13.23
C SER A 304 13.16 27.65 12.99
N LEU A 305 13.23 26.54 12.25
CA LEU A 305 14.48 25.82 12.02
C LEU A 305 15.23 26.31 10.79
N TYR A 306 14.58 26.97 9.83
CA TYR A 306 15.25 27.41 8.62
C TYR A 306 16.41 28.37 8.88
N ASN A 307 17.48 28.17 8.14
CA ASN A 307 18.62 29.06 8.09
C ASN A 307 18.95 29.48 6.64
N ASN A 308 19.89 30.42 6.50
CA ASN A 308 20.38 30.95 5.22
C ASN A 308 21.74 30.40 4.80
N ILE A 309 22.23 29.37 5.50
CA ILE A 309 23.57 28.84 5.29
C ILE A 309 23.44 27.35 4.99
N GLU A 310 23.96 26.93 3.85
CA GLU A 310 24.04 25.51 3.51
C GLU A 310 25.07 24.82 4.40
N ALA A 311 24.59 24.24 5.49
CA ALA A 311 25.40 23.50 6.44
C ALA A 311 24.57 22.37 7.06
N ASN A 312 25.24 21.24 7.28
CA ASN A 312 24.70 20.16 8.07
C ASN A 312 24.99 20.41 9.55
N ASP A 313 24.03 20.08 10.42
CA ASP A 313 24.31 19.93 11.84
C ASP A 313 25.10 18.63 12.11
N ALA A 314 25.45 18.38 13.38
CA ALA A 314 26.19 17.19 13.79
C ALA A 314 25.47 15.86 13.48
N ASP A 315 24.18 15.92 13.19
CA ASP A 315 23.32 14.76 12.91
C ASP A 315 23.03 14.59 11.41
N GLY A 316 23.64 15.43 10.57
CA GLY A 316 23.44 15.41 9.13
C GLY A 316 22.12 16.05 8.68
N ASN A 317 21.45 16.82 9.53
CA ASN A 317 20.29 17.63 9.11
C ASN A 317 20.75 18.92 8.47
N ASN A 318 20.10 19.26 7.37
CA ASN A 318 20.32 20.52 6.68
C ASN A 318 19.06 21.37 6.73
N PHE A 319 19.17 22.52 7.38
CA PHE A 319 18.06 23.45 7.56
C PHE A 319 18.08 24.61 6.56
N TYR A 320 18.86 24.48 5.47
CA TYR A 320 18.95 25.51 4.45
C TYR A 320 17.61 25.71 3.76
N ARG A 321 17.13 26.96 3.77
CA ARG A 321 15.83 27.33 3.20
C ARG A 321 15.76 27.08 1.70
N ALA A 322 16.85 27.26 0.95
CA ALA A 322 16.80 27.14 -0.51
C ALA A 322 16.47 25.72 -1.00
N TRP A 323 16.66 24.70 -0.15
CA TRP A 323 16.26 23.32 -0.43
C TRP A 323 14.86 22.99 0.08
N GLY A 324 14.20 23.97 0.71
CA GLY A 324 12.89 23.82 1.29
C GLY A 324 11.75 24.01 0.33
N GLY A 325 10.56 23.72 0.83
CA GLY A 325 9.33 23.95 0.09
C GLY A 325 8.12 23.91 1.01
N TYR A 326 7.02 24.38 0.46
CA TYR A 326 5.76 24.48 1.16
C TYR A 326 4.61 24.17 0.21
N PHE A 327 3.47 23.79 0.79
CA PHE A 327 2.25 23.54 0.06
C PHE A 327 1.56 24.83 -0.36
N THR A 328 0.88 24.82 -1.52
CA THR A 328 -0.10 25.87 -1.84
C THR A 328 -1.40 25.29 -2.35
N GLY A 329 -2.45 25.51 -1.58
CA GLY A 329 -3.79 24.96 -1.79
C GLY A 329 -4.49 24.59 -0.49
N ASP A 330 -5.54 23.81 -0.61
CA ASP A 330 -6.36 23.35 0.50
C ASP A 330 -6.04 21.90 0.88
N MET A 331 -6.06 21.61 2.17
CA MET A 331 -6.00 20.24 2.72
C MET A 331 -7.12 20.00 3.71
N ASP A 332 -7.48 18.73 3.83
CA ASP A 332 -8.48 18.28 4.79
C ASP A 332 -8.21 16.82 5.19
N ASP A 333 -8.75 16.41 6.34
CA ASP A 333 -8.91 15.00 6.73
C ASP A 333 -7.60 14.17 6.80
N LEU A 334 -6.49 14.78 7.22
CA LEU A 334 -5.19 14.10 7.34
C LEU A 334 -5.22 13.01 8.41
N ARG A 335 -4.81 11.80 8.03
CA ARG A 335 -4.62 10.65 8.92
C ARG A 335 -3.24 10.04 8.75
N ILE A 336 -2.64 9.63 9.87
CA ILE A 336 -1.42 8.84 9.91
C ILE A 336 -1.68 7.57 10.73
N TYR A 337 -1.23 6.44 10.19
CA TYR A 337 -1.32 5.14 10.83
C TYR A 337 0.07 4.52 10.98
N ASN A 338 0.27 3.72 12.03
CA ASN A 338 1.52 3.00 12.29
C ASN A 338 1.54 1.56 11.73
N VAL A 339 0.67 1.28 10.76
CA VAL A 339 0.56 0.01 10.04
C VAL A 339 0.39 0.28 8.55
N VAL A 340 0.69 -0.71 7.69
CA VAL A 340 0.23 -0.69 6.29
C VAL A 340 -1.26 -1.01 6.25
N LEU A 341 -2.06 -0.05 5.80
CA LEU A 341 -3.47 -0.28 5.49
C LEU A 341 -3.61 -1.06 4.18
N SER A 342 -4.55 -2.00 4.14
CA SER A 342 -4.90 -2.69 2.91
C SER A 342 -5.59 -1.76 1.90
N SER A 343 -5.60 -2.13 0.62
CA SER A 343 -6.35 -1.39 -0.40
C SER A 343 -7.85 -1.27 -0.05
N THR A 344 -8.43 -2.27 0.59
CA THR A 344 -9.84 -2.24 1.03
C THR A 344 -10.07 -1.28 2.20
N GLN A 345 -9.11 -1.17 3.13
CA GLN A 345 -9.13 -0.18 4.21
C GLN A 345 -8.97 1.24 3.66
N ILE A 346 -8.02 1.47 2.75
CA ILE A 346 -7.86 2.78 2.08
C ILE A 346 -9.13 3.17 1.32
N LYS A 347 -9.75 2.23 0.60
CA LYS A 347 -11.02 2.49 -0.10
C LYS A 347 -12.17 2.81 0.88
N SER A 348 -12.21 2.14 2.04
CA SER A 348 -13.18 2.42 3.09
C SER A 348 -13.02 3.83 3.65
N VAL A 349 -11.79 4.26 3.98
CA VAL A 349 -11.47 5.61 4.45
C VAL A 349 -11.93 6.65 3.42
N TYR A 350 -11.49 6.50 2.16
CA TYR A 350 -11.91 7.37 1.07
C TYR A 350 -13.43 7.44 0.93
N THR A 351 -14.13 6.31 0.97
CA THR A 351 -15.59 6.28 0.73
C THR A 351 -16.37 6.88 1.89
N ALA A 352 -15.90 6.70 3.13
CA ALA A 352 -16.49 7.35 4.29
C ALA A 352 -16.35 8.88 4.21
N GLU A 353 -15.25 9.36 3.64
CA GLU A 353 -14.94 10.79 3.59
C GLU A 353 -15.41 11.49 2.33
N LYS A 354 -15.45 10.85 1.17
CA LYS A 354 -15.77 11.53 -0.10
C LYS A 354 -17.18 12.13 -0.15
N GLY A 355 -18.05 11.77 0.80
CA GLY A 355 -19.48 12.10 0.81
C GLY A 355 -20.30 11.26 -0.15
N ASN A 356 -21.61 11.47 -0.15
CA ASN A 356 -22.52 10.76 -1.06
C ASN A 356 -22.57 11.40 -2.45
#